data_AF-A0A1A8SDR2-F1
#
_entry.id   AF-A0A1A8SDR2-F1
#
_cell.length_a   1.000
_cell.length_b   1.000
_cell.length_c   1.000
_cell.angle_alpha   90.00
_cell.angle_beta   90.00
_cell.angle_gamma   90.00
#
_symmetry.space_group_name_H-M   'P 1'
#
loop_
_entity.id
_entity.type
_entity.pdbx_description
1 polymer ?
#
loop_
_entity_poly.entity_id
_entity_poly.type
_entity_poly.pdbx_seq_one_letter_code
_entity_poly.pdbx_strand_id
1 'polypeptide(L)'
;IAPAADEAAPPLNELPGNTDKPQKLDGNMRRQSSSQSNKIGKVERKPAKKSFTISKTSADGDPHFVVEFPLSKLTVCFNINGEPGHVLRLVSDHKYSGVTVNGKLIGASAPPGSHKQQRTYFSTITIVADHPKRSYIEVTPTKVILDGRDRIVLPCHSSVTVDSGMLSVAIVQNSNVTVTVGGNISFIILLHQYKNPAPYQRNHLGFYIGNSKGLSRNCHGLLGQFLSEEVGLAELPAEAGTKPSQVLKVKNRSVPVVRKSRRIYSGTQHVDCWFARNNAAKLIDGEYEDYVTSHMFDTGDGPQGTNHVRHS
;
A
#
# COMPACT_ATOMS: atom_id res chain seq x y z
N ILE A 1 11.72 -43.77 -27.65
CA ILE A 1 11.09 -44.23 -26.38
C ILE A 1 10.55 -42.98 -25.70
N ALA A 2 9.26 -43.00 -25.38
CA ALA A 2 8.43 -41.87 -24.96
C ALA A 2 8.77 -41.32 -23.54
N PRO A 3 8.26 -40.12 -23.17
CA PRO A 3 8.69 -39.33 -22.03
C PRO A 3 7.85 -39.58 -20.76
N ALA A 4 8.38 -39.25 -19.57
CA ALA A 4 7.62 -39.18 -18.32
C ALA A 4 7.43 -37.68 -17.98
N ALA A 5 6.23 -37.12 -18.14
CA ALA A 5 5.04 -37.23 -17.27
C ALA A 5 5.11 -36.24 -16.10
N ASP A 6 4.35 -35.17 -16.31
CA ASP A 6 3.92 -34.10 -15.41
C ASP A 6 3.01 -34.71 -14.33
N GLU A 7 3.25 -34.40 -13.05
CA GLU A 7 2.28 -34.68 -11.98
C GLU A 7 2.15 -33.47 -11.07
N ALA A 8 0.99 -32.83 -11.20
CA ALA A 8 0.49 -31.78 -10.33
C ALA A 8 -0.54 -32.37 -9.36
N ALA A 9 -0.44 -32.08 -8.06
CA ALA A 9 -1.55 -31.81 -7.12
C ALA A 9 -0.99 -31.30 -5.75
N PRO A 10 -1.80 -30.86 -4.75
CA PRO A 10 -1.87 -29.46 -4.28
C PRO A 10 -1.49 -29.29 -2.79
N PRO A 11 -1.58 -28.08 -2.18
CA PRO A 11 -1.79 -27.97 -0.75
C PRO A 11 -3.22 -27.50 -0.44
N LEU A 12 -4.05 -28.43 0.00
CA LEU A 12 -5.26 -28.18 0.79
C LEU A 12 -4.92 -28.46 2.24
N ASN A 13 -4.97 -27.43 3.09
CA ASN A 13 -5.11 -27.57 4.53
C ASN A 13 -5.96 -26.38 5.01
N GLU A 14 -7.26 -26.56 4.94
CA GLU A 14 -8.24 -25.84 5.76
C GLU A 14 -8.49 -26.65 7.04
N LEU A 15 -8.53 -25.97 8.18
CA LEU A 15 -9.06 -26.48 9.45
C LEU A 15 -10.14 -25.48 9.94
N PRO A 16 -11.14 -25.97 10.69
CA PRO A 16 -12.53 -25.61 10.45
C PRO A 16 -13.00 -24.44 11.32
N GLY A 17 -13.91 -23.64 10.76
CA GLY A 17 -14.67 -22.65 11.51
C GLY A 17 -15.77 -23.29 12.34
N ASN A 18 -15.76 -23.03 13.65
CA ASN A 18 -16.89 -23.29 14.54
C ASN A 18 -18.02 -22.31 14.23
N THR A 19 -19.14 -22.83 13.74
CA THR A 19 -20.42 -22.12 13.68
C THR A 19 -21.29 -22.53 14.87
N ASP A 20 -21.38 -21.65 15.87
CA ASP A 20 -22.45 -21.70 16.87
C ASP A 20 -23.54 -20.68 16.51
N LYS A 21 -24.74 -21.20 16.22
CA LYS A 21 -25.99 -20.44 16.09
C LYS A 21 -26.63 -20.27 17.47
N PRO A 22 -27.12 -19.08 17.84
CA PRO A 22 -28.07 -18.96 18.93
C PRO A 22 -29.52 -19.15 18.44
N GLN A 23 -30.21 -20.10 19.06
CA GLN A 23 -31.67 -20.24 19.06
C GLN A 23 -32.32 -18.99 19.69
N LYS A 24 -33.44 -18.53 19.14
CA LYS A 24 -34.30 -17.53 19.78
C LYS A 24 -35.72 -18.11 19.91
N LEU A 25 -36.13 -18.29 21.16
CA LEU A 25 -37.48 -18.66 21.60
C LEU A 25 -38.38 -17.41 21.69
N ASP A 26 -39.67 -17.68 21.55
CA ASP A 26 -40.82 -16.78 21.53
C ASP A 26 -40.99 -15.87 22.76
N GLY A 27 -41.73 -14.77 22.56
CA GLY A 27 -42.23 -13.95 23.67
C GLY A 27 -42.97 -12.70 23.20
N ASN A 28 -44.26 -12.85 22.91
CA ASN A 28 -45.21 -11.79 22.58
C ASN A 28 -45.66 -11.06 23.87
N MET A 29 -45.57 -9.73 23.94
CA MET A 29 -46.46 -8.94 24.82
C MET A 29 -46.52 -7.47 24.38
N ARG A 30 -47.66 -7.12 23.80
CA ARG A 30 -48.07 -5.78 23.40
C ARG A 30 -48.74 -5.12 24.61
N ARG A 31 -48.19 -4.01 25.12
CA ARG A 31 -48.88 -3.08 26.02
C ARG A 31 -48.75 -1.65 25.48
N GLN A 32 -49.89 -1.00 25.34
CA GLN A 32 -50.03 0.41 25.01
C GLN A 32 -49.73 1.26 26.24
N SER A 33 -48.99 2.35 26.07
CA SER A 33 -49.18 3.56 26.88
C SER A 33 -48.78 4.79 26.06
N SER A 34 -49.71 5.74 26.03
CA SER A 34 -49.70 7.03 25.37
C SER A 34 -48.67 8.01 25.93
N SER A 35 -48.06 8.81 25.05
CA SER A 35 -47.76 10.22 25.35
C SER A 35 -47.50 11.01 24.07
N GLN A 36 -48.28 12.08 23.89
CA GLN A 36 -48.16 13.08 22.84
C GLN A 36 -46.76 13.74 22.87
N SER A 37 -46.14 13.94 21.71
CA SER A 37 -45.23 15.07 21.51
C SER A 37 -45.06 15.41 20.02
N ASN A 38 -45.40 16.66 19.73
CA ASN A 38 -45.19 17.53 18.58
C ASN A 38 -44.43 17.00 17.35
N LYS A 39 -45.08 17.17 16.19
CA LYS A 39 -44.45 17.22 14.87
C LYS A 39 -43.54 18.45 14.78
N ILE A 40 -42.23 18.23 14.70
CA ILE A 40 -41.31 19.08 13.92
C ILE A 40 -40.60 18.15 12.96
N GLY A 41 -40.90 18.30 11.67
CA GLY A 41 -40.33 17.47 10.62
C GLY A 41 -38.98 17.98 10.15
N LYS A 42 -38.10 17.01 9.84
CA LYS A 42 -37.03 17.02 8.81
C LYS A 42 -35.78 17.85 9.16
N VAL A 43 -34.55 17.35 9.04
CA VAL A 43 -33.99 16.40 8.05
C VAL A 43 -32.79 15.66 8.68
N GLU A 44 -32.83 14.32 8.74
CA GLU A 44 -31.60 13.52 8.76
C GLU A 44 -30.88 13.71 7.41
N ARG A 45 -29.69 14.30 7.43
CA ARG A 45 -28.69 14.03 6.40
C ARG A 45 -27.64 13.14 7.03
N LYS A 46 -27.85 11.83 6.95
CA LYS A 46 -26.75 10.85 6.99
C LYS A 46 -25.67 11.36 6.03
N PRO A 47 -24.39 11.46 6.42
CA PRO A 47 -23.35 11.71 5.45
C PRO A 47 -23.46 10.59 4.42
N ALA A 48 -23.79 10.95 3.18
CA ALA A 48 -23.65 10.03 2.07
C ALA A 48 -22.22 9.52 2.17
N LYS A 49 -22.04 8.22 2.42
CA LYS A 49 -20.75 7.56 2.29
C LYS A 49 -20.33 7.81 0.84
N LYS A 50 -19.56 8.88 0.61
CA LYS A 50 -18.81 9.03 -0.63
C LYS A 50 -17.96 7.77 -0.67
N SER A 51 -18.37 6.84 -1.52
CA SER A 51 -17.57 5.67 -1.88
C SER A 51 -16.36 6.24 -2.61
N PHE A 52 -15.37 6.66 -1.84
CA PHE A 52 -14.02 6.77 -2.36
C PHE A 52 -13.63 5.35 -2.69
N THR A 53 -13.53 5.03 -3.98
CA THR A 53 -12.88 3.80 -4.41
C THR A 53 -11.45 3.90 -3.90
N ILE A 54 -11.18 3.20 -2.79
CA ILE A 54 -9.86 3.14 -2.19
C ILE A 54 -8.93 2.53 -3.23
N SER A 55 -7.85 3.24 -3.59
CA SER A 55 -6.89 2.71 -4.56
C SER A 55 -6.20 1.46 -4.01
N LYS A 56 -5.88 0.54 -4.92
CA LYS A 56 -5.11 -0.67 -4.66
C LYS A 56 -3.61 -0.42 -4.67
N THR A 57 -3.18 0.79 -5.07
CA THR A 57 -1.77 1.16 -5.14
C THR A 57 -1.14 1.12 -3.75
N SER A 58 -0.19 0.19 -3.57
CA SER A 58 0.28 -0.21 -2.24
C SER A 58 1.63 -0.92 -2.26
N ALA A 59 2.28 -0.92 -1.10
CA ALA A 59 3.46 -1.71 -0.78
C ALA A 59 3.23 -2.39 0.58
N ASP A 60 3.13 -3.72 0.59
CA ASP A 60 2.77 -4.49 1.79
C ASP A 60 3.44 -5.89 1.79
N GLY A 61 3.61 -6.49 2.97
CA GLY A 61 4.31 -7.76 3.11
C GLY A 61 5.82 -7.65 2.79
N ASP A 62 6.32 -8.50 1.88
CA ASP A 62 7.77 -8.80 1.76
C ASP A 62 8.69 -7.99 0.80
N PRO A 63 8.56 -6.66 0.68
CA PRO A 63 7.37 -5.94 0.25
C PRO A 63 6.94 -6.34 -1.17
N HIS A 64 5.66 -6.68 -1.31
CA HIS A 64 4.96 -6.79 -2.58
C HIS A 64 4.34 -5.44 -2.92
N PHE A 65 4.55 -4.99 -4.15
CA PHE A 65 3.99 -3.76 -4.67
C PHE A 65 2.84 -4.09 -5.61
N VAL A 66 1.77 -3.33 -5.49
CA VAL A 66 0.65 -3.30 -6.42
C VAL A 66 0.48 -1.86 -6.85
N VAL A 67 0.38 -1.60 -8.14
CA VAL A 67 0.18 -0.26 -8.70
C VAL A 67 -0.96 -0.30 -9.70
N GLU A 68 -1.88 0.64 -9.56
CA GLU A 68 -2.91 0.88 -10.55
C GLU A 68 -2.43 1.94 -11.53
N PHE A 69 -2.69 1.72 -12.82
CA PHE A 69 -2.56 2.70 -13.89
C PHE A 69 -3.96 3.19 -14.23
N PRO A 70 -4.44 4.28 -13.60
CA PRO A 70 -5.85 4.66 -13.69
C PRO A 70 -6.27 5.00 -15.13
N LEU A 71 -5.34 5.58 -15.89
CA LEU A 71 -5.54 5.99 -17.28
C LEU A 71 -5.72 4.77 -18.21
N SER A 72 -4.93 3.72 -18.00
CA SER A 72 -4.97 2.49 -18.81
C SER A 72 -5.88 1.39 -18.24
N LYS A 73 -6.45 1.59 -17.04
CA LYS A 73 -7.25 0.59 -16.31
C LYS A 73 -6.53 -0.74 -16.12
N LEU A 74 -5.22 -0.70 -15.96
CA LEU A 74 -4.37 -1.87 -15.74
C LEU A 74 -3.86 -1.89 -14.30
N THR A 75 -3.68 -3.08 -13.76
CA THR A 75 -3.04 -3.29 -12.46
C THR A 75 -1.79 -4.12 -12.66
N VAL A 76 -0.68 -3.63 -12.13
CA VAL A 76 0.62 -4.29 -12.20
C VAL A 76 1.07 -4.58 -10.78
N CYS A 77 1.75 -5.70 -10.60
CA CYS A 77 2.37 -6.03 -9.33
C CYS A 77 3.83 -6.42 -9.55
N PHE A 78 4.66 -6.14 -8.56
CA PHE A 78 6.08 -6.46 -8.60
C PHE A 78 6.60 -6.62 -7.18
N ASN A 79 7.85 -7.02 -7.04
CA ASN A 79 8.53 -7.08 -5.75
C ASN A 79 9.73 -6.15 -5.83
N ILE A 80 10.12 -5.57 -4.69
CA ILE A 80 11.44 -4.95 -4.52
C ILE A 80 12.11 -5.70 -3.36
N ASN A 81 13.17 -6.45 -3.67
CA ASN A 81 13.96 -7.13 -2.66
C ASN A 81 15.00 -6.14 -2.13
N GLY A 82 14.65 -5.41 -1.06
CA GLY A 82 15.58 -4.53 -0.38
C GLY A 82 16.26 -5.18 0.81
N GLU A 83 17.23 -4.48 1.39
CA GLU A 83 17.97 -4.96 2.56
C GLU A 83 17.44 -4.35 3.87
N PRO A 84 17.58 -5.06 5.00
CA PRO A 84 17.28 -4.50 6.32
C PRO A 84 18.04 -3.19 6.56
N GLY A 85 17.33 -2.18 7.07
CA GLY A 85 17.90 -0.87 7.33
C GLY A 85 17.78 0.10 6.16
N HIS A 86 17.62 -0.37 4.91
CA HIS A 86 17.40 0.52 3.77
C HIS A 86 16.10 1.32 3.96
N VAL A 87 16.13 2.58 3.54
CA VAL A 87 14.98 3.47 3.52
C VAL A 87 14.57 3.66 2.06
N LEU A 88 13.32 3.36 1.72
CA LEU A 88 12.82 3.42 0.36
C LEU A 88 11.89 4.62 0.15
N ARG A 89 12.11 5.38 -0.93
CA ARG A 89 11.22 6.46 -1.38
C ARG A 89 9.97 5.87 -2.05
N LEU A 90 8.85 5.89 -1.35
CA LEU A 90 7.56 5.37 -1.85
C LEU A 90 6.83 6.40 -2.70
N VAL A 91 6.79 7.66 -2.22
CA VAL A 91 6.14 8.79 -2.88
C VAL A 91 7.05 10.01 -2.77
N SER A 92 7.24 10.73 -3.86
CA SER A 92 8.07 11.93 -3.93
C SER A 92 7.37 12.99 -4.77
N ASP A 93 6.72 13.93 -4.12
CA ASP A 93 6.06 15.07 -4.77
C ASP A 93 6.34 16.38 -4.01
N HIS A 94 7.52 16.44 -3.39
CA HIS A 94 7.91 17.49 -2.47
C HIS A 94 7.87 18.88 -3.11
N LYS A 95 8.40 19.02 -4.34
CA LYS A 95 8.43 20.31 -5.05
C LYS A 95 7.06 20.89 -5.39
N TYR A 96 6.02 20.07 -5.46
CA TYR A 96 4.70 20.48 -5.95
C TYR A 96 3.65 20.46 -4.85
N SER A 97 3.37 19.30 -4.25
CA SER A 97 2.41 19.20 -3.14
C SER A 97 3.05 19.36 -1.77
N GLY A 98 4.38 19.40 -1.68
CA GLY A 98 5.10 19.37 -0.40
C GLY A 98 5.21 17.96 0.21
N VAL A 99 4.67 16.92 -0.45
CA VAL A 99 4.52 15.59 0.15
C VAL A 99 5.66 14.65 -0.23
N THR A 100 6.24 13.99 0.77
CA THR A 100 7.21 12.89 0.60
C THR A 100 6.87 11.74 1.54
N VAL A 101 6.99 10.51 1.06
CA VAL A 101 6.80 9.31 1.88
C VAL A 101 7.98 8.37 1.72
N ASN A 102 8.59 8.03 2.85
CA ASN A 102 9.70 7.10 2.96
C ASN A 102 9.34 5.93 3.88
N GLY A 103 9.86 4.73 3.57
CA GLY A 103 9.64 3.53 4.38
C GLY A 103 10.93 2.81 4.73
N LYS A 104 11.17 2.55 6.02
CA LYS A 104 12.34 1.79 6.50
C LYS A 104 12.06 0.30 6.46
N LEU A 105 12.98 -0.46 5.90
CA LEU A 105 12.94 -1.92 5.91
C LEU A 105 13.54 -2.50 7.19
N ILE A 106 12.93 -3.57 7.68
CA ILE A 106 13.46 -4.46 8.72
C ILE A 106 13.50 -5.89 8.22
N GLY A 107 14.52 -6.65 8.62
CA GLY A 107 14.69 -8.05 8.27
C GLY A 107 13.91 -9.01 9.18
N ALA A 108 13.49 -10.13 8.60
CA ALA A 108 13.04 -11.31 9.31
C ALA A 108 13.62 -12.57 8.64
N SER A 109 13.88 -13.59 9.46
CA SER A 109 14.23 -14.92 8.93
C SER A 109 13.13 -15.40 7.97
N ALA A 110 13.51 -16.10 6.92
CA ALA A 110 12.50 -16.72 6.08
C ALA A 110 11.87 -17.95 6.79
N PRO A 111 10.58 -18.25 6.55
CA PRO A 111 9.98 -19.48 7.03
C PRO A 111 10.70 -20.73 6.48
N PRO A 112 10.67 -21.87 7.18
CA PRO A 112 11.18 -23.14 6.65
C PRO A 112 10.60 -23.45 5.26
N GLY A 113 11.45 -23.91 4.34
CA GLY A 113 11.05 -24.23 2.96
C GLY A 113 10.86 -23.02 2.04
N SER A 114 11.19 -21.81 2.47
CA SER A 114 11.12 -20.63 1.60
C SER A 114 12.26 -20.59 0.58
N HIS A 115 11.95 -20.14 -0.65
CA HIS A 115 12.96 -19.86 -1.67
C HIS A 115 13.84 -18.63 -1.35
N LYS A 116 13.41 -17.76 -0.44
CA LYS A 116 14.19 -16.59 0.01
C LYS A 116 14.93 -16.95 1.30
N GLN A 117 16.15 -16.45 1.46
CA GLN A 117 16.93 -16.61 2.70
C GLN A 117 16.48 -15.61 3.79
N GLN A 118 16.06 -14.41 3.38
CA GLN A 118 15.59 -13.35 4.27
C GLN A 118 14.37 -12.66 3.66
N ARG A 119 13.46 -12.20 4.52
CA ARG A 119 12.34 -11.32 4.16
C ARG A 119 12.56 -9.95 4.74
N THR A 120 12.04 -8.93 4.07
CA THR A 120 12.04 -7.56 4.55
C THR A 120 10.64 -7.00 4.62
N TYR A 121 10.36 -6.18 5.62
CA TYR A 121 9.07 -5.54 5.84
C TYR A 121 9.25 -4.08 6.22
N PHE A 122 8.24 -3.23 6.03
CA PHE A 122 8.32 -1.85 6.52
C PHE A 122 8.14 -1.80 8.03
N SER A 123 9.15 -1.33 8.78
CA SER A 123 9.04 -1.10 10.23
C SER A 123 8.57 0.31 10.58
N THR A 124 8.80 1.25 9.68
CA THR A 124 8.54 2.67 9.89
C THR A 124 8.14 3.30 8.57
N ILE A 125 7.08 4.10 8.58
CA ILE A 125 6.69 4.94 7.45
C ILE A 125 6.71 6.39 7.93
N THR A 126 7.41 7.26 7.20
CA THR A 126 7.44 8.70 7.47
C THR A 126 6.79 9.43 6.30
N ILE A 127 5.86 10.32 6.63
CA ILE A 127 5.18 11.22 5.69
C ILE A 127 5.60 12.64 6.06
N VAL A 128 6.28 13.34 5.16
CA VAL A 128 6.64 14.75 5.30
C VAL A 128 5.67 15.58 4.46
N ALA A 129 5.15 16.67 5.02
CA ALA A 129 4.37 17.67 4.33
C ALA A 129 4.99 19.06 4.58
N ASP A 130 5.48 19.70 3.51
CA ASP A 130 6.28 20.94 3.63
C ASP A 130 5.47 22.24 3.56
N HIS A 131 4.24 22.16 3.04
CA HIS A 131 3.38 23.33 2.85
C HIS A 131 2.15 23.31 3.77
N PRO A 132 1.77 24.47 4.35
CA PRO A 132 2.45 25.77 4.33
C PRO A 132 3.63 25.87 5.31
N LYS A 133 3.78 24.91 6.22
CA LYS A 133 4.93 24.77 7.12
C LYS A 133 5.30 23.30 7.21
N ARG A 134 6.60 23.03 7.32
CA ARG A 134 7.12 21.68 7.47
C ARG A 134 6.51 21.00 8.69
N SER A 135 5.91 19.85 8.43
CA SER A 135 5.36 18.94 9.42
C SER A 135 5.57 17.51 8.95
N TYR A 136 5.56 16.56 9.87
CA TYR A 136 5.73 15.16 9.53
C TYR A 136 4.91 14.24 10.44
N ILE A 137 4.65 13.06 9.91
CA ILE A 137 4.08 11.94 10.62
C ILE A 137 5.03 10.77 10.52
N GLU A 138 5.38 10.16 11.64
CA GLU A 138 6.12 8.90 11.70
C GLU A 138 5.21 7.81 12.28
N VAL A 139 4.98 6.75 11.51
CA VAL A 139 4.16 5.60 11.92
C VAL A 139 5.07 4.40 12.16
N THR A 140 4.89 3.76 13.29
CA THR A 140 5.46 2.45 13.64
C THR A 140 4.33 1.49 14.01
N PRO A 141 4.57 0.18 14.13
CA PRO A 141 3.53 -0.76 14.56
C PRO A 141 2.88 -0.43 15.91
N THR A 142 3.53 0.35 16.78
CA THR A 142 3.06 0.61 18.16
C THR A 142 2.65 2.06 18.42
N LYS A 143 3.16 3.03 17.66
CA LYS A 143 2.90 4.45 17.87
C LYS A 143 2.90 5.26 16.57
N VAL A 144 2.21 6.39 16.61
CA VAL A 144 2.26 7.46 15.62
C VAL A 144 2.80 8.72 16.29
N ILE A 145 3.79 9.34 15.66
CA ILE A 145 4.30 10.66 16.05
C ILE A 145 3.80 11.65 15.00
N LEU A 146 3.05 12.66 15.43
CA LEU A 146 2.70 13.82 14.62
C LEU A 146 3.52 15.00 15.12
N ASP A 147 4.30 15.61 14.25
CA ASP A 147 5.14 16.77 14.58
C ASP A 147 4.85 17.89 13.58
N GLY A 148 4.22 18.95 14.08
CA GLY A 148 3.76 20.09 13.28
C GLY A 148 3.83 21.38 14.09
N ARG A 149 2.70 21.85 14.60
CA ARG A 149 2.70 22.95 15.58
C ARG A 149 3.22 22.49 16.94
N ASP A 150 2.67 21.38 17.40
CA ASP A 150 3.03 20.69 18.63
C ASP A 150 3.40 19.25 18.29
N ARG A 151 4.28 18.66 19.09
CA ARG A 151 4.65 17.25 18.94
C ARG A 151 3.71 16.37 19.77
N ILE A 152 2.98 15.50 19.09
CA ILE A 152 2.00 14.59 19.69
C ILE A 152 2.44 13.15 19.44
N VAL A 153 2.41 12.32 20.49
CA VAL A 153 2.69 10.88 20.39
C VAL A 153 1.41 10.12 20.73
N LEU A 154 0.92 9.35 19.76
CA LEU A 154 -0.33 8.62 19.84
C LEU A 154 -0.04 7.11 19.84
N PRO A 155 -0.59 6.33 20.78
CA PRO A 155 -0.48 4.88 20.73
C PRO A 155 -1.36 4.28 19.63
N CYS A 156 -0.89 3.22 18.97
CA CYS A 156 -1.69 2.50 17.95
C CYS A 156 -2.75 1.55 18.54
N HIS A 157 -2.73 1.33 19.86
CA HIS A 157 -3.64 0.42 20.55
C HIS A 157 -4.93 1.11 21.06
N SER A 158 -5.15 2.37 20.70
CA SER A 158 -6.42 3.08 20.92
C SER A 158 -6.85 3.81 19.65
N SER A 159 -8.16 3.98 19.48
CA SER A 159 -8.69 4.77 18.37
C SER A 159 -8.68 6.25 18.72
N VAL A 160 -8.10 7.07 17.86
CA VAL A 160 -7.96 8.52 18.08
C VAL A 160 -7.94 9.24 16.74
N THR A 161 -8.56 10.42 16.70
CA THR A 161 -8.46 11.33 15.55
C THR A 161 -7.88 12.64 16.01
N VAL A 162 -6.83 13.09 15.33
CA VAL A 162 -6.18 14.39 15.55
C VAL A 162 -6.20 15.15 14.24
N ASP A 163 -6.68 16.38 14.29
CA ASP A 163 -6.63 17.32 13.17
C ASP A 163 -5.72 18.49 13.56
N SER A 164 -4.66 18.70 12.78
CA SER A 164 -3.70 19.81 12.95
C SER A 164 -3.80 20.83 11.82
N GLY A 165 -4.93 20.86 11.10
CA GLY A 165 -5.18 21.73 9.96
C GLY A 165 -4.82 21.03 8.65
N MET A 166 -3.57 21.13 8.22
CA MET A 166 -3.14 20.52 6.95
C MET A 166 -2.89 19.03 7.05
N LEU A 167 -2.53 18.54 8.23
CA LEU A 167 -2.36 17.12 8.52
C LEU A 167 -3.45 16.67 9.49
N SER A 168 -4.16 15.61 9.12
CA SER A 168 -5.00 14.87 10.05
C SER A 168 -4.60 13.41 10.10
N VAL A 169 -4.70 12.84 11.29
CA VAL A 169 -4.38 11.45 11.60
C VAL A 169 -5.59 10.82 12.26
N ALA A 170 -6.08 9.71 11.69
CA ALA A 170 -7.09 8.87 12.29
C ALA A 170 -6.51 7.48 12.53
N ILE A 171 -6.43 7.06 13.79
CA ILE A 171 -5.98 5.73 14.20
C ILE A 171 -7.22 4.89 14.48
N VAL A 172 -7.28 3.72 13.85
CA VAL A 172 -8.20 2.64 14.22
C VAL A 172 -7.39 1.62 14.99
N GLN A 173 -7.77 1.40 16.25
CA GLN A 173 -7.08 0.52 17.20
C GLN A 173 -6.58 -0.78 16.56
N ASN A 174 -5.27 -1.00 16.64
CA ASN A 174 -4.56 -2.21 16.16
C ASN A 174 -4.86 -2.62 14.71
N SER A 175 -5.35 -1.70 13.88
CA SER A 175 -5.76 -1.99 12.50
C SER A 175 -5.02 -1.13 11.51
N ASN A 176 -5.24 0.18 11.54
CA ASN A 176 -4.68 1.08 10.55
C ASN A 176 -4.59 2.52 11.05
N VAL A 177 -3.73 3.28 10.39
CA VAL A 177 -3.58 4.72 10.55
C VAL A 177 -3.90 5.35 9.20
N THR A 178 -4.90 6.22 9.16
CA THR A 178 -5.21 7.05 8.00
C THR A 178 -4.61 8.43 8.20
N VAL A 179 -3.77 8.84 7.26
CA VAL A 179 -3.17 10.18 7.21
C VAL A 179 -3.79 10.94 6.06
N THR A 180 -4.29 12.14 6.31
CA THR A 180 -4.79 13.04 5.27
C THR A 180 -3.95 14.30 5.23
N VAL A 181 -3.56 14.72 4.02
CA VAL A 181 -2.81 15.96 3.76
C VAL A 181 -3.67 16.87 2.87
N GLY A 182 -3.95 18.09 3.32
CA GLY A 182 -4.67 19.10 2.54
C GLY A 182 -6.09 18.72 2.10
N GLY A 183 -6.68 17.66 2.67
CA GLY A 183 -8.02 17.15 2.34
C GLY A 183 -8.15 16.42 0.99
N ASN A 184 -7.10 16.42 0.16
CA ASN A 184 -7.11 15.85 -1.19
C ASN A 184 -6.02 14.79 -1.42
N ILE A 185 -5.15 14.58 -0.44
CA ILE A 185 -4.19 13.47 -0.40
C ILE A 185 -4.49 12.65 0.84
N SER A 186 -4.56 11.33 0.71
CA SER A 186 -4.64 10.45 1.87
C SER A 186 -3.84 9.17 1.69
N PHE A 187 -3.30 8.69 2.79
CA PHE A 187 -2.54 7.45 2.89
C PHE A 187 -3.14 6.57 3.99
N ILE A 188 -3.16 5.26 3.76
CA ILE A 188 -3.59 4.28 4.75
C ILE A 188 -2.38 3.42 5.08
N ILE A 189 -2.01 3.38 6.35
CA ILE A 189 -0.91 2.56 6.87
C ILE A 189 -1.52 1.43 7.68
N LEU A 190 -1.44 0.20 7.18
CA LEU A 190 -1.93 -0.98 7.90
C LEU A 190 -0.93 -1.42 8.96
N LEU A 191 -1.46 -1.85 10.11
CA LEU A 191 -0.68 -2.36 11.23
C LEU A 191 -0.77 -3.89 11.24
N HIS A 192 0.32 -4.56 10.85
CA HIS A 192 0.42 -6.01 10.95
C HIS A 192 1.05 -6.38 12.28
N GLN A 193 0.20 -6.78 13.23
CA GLN A 193 0.62 -7.13 14.59
C GLN A 193 0.37 -8.62 14.87
N TYR A 194 1.38 -9.29 15.41
CA TYR A 194 1.33 -10.68 15.82
C TYR A 194 1.34 -10.77 17.35
N LYS A 195 0.35 -11.47 17.93
CA LYS A 195 0.29 -11.69 19.38
C LYS A 195 1.40 -12.64 19.86
N ASN A 196 1.58 -13.74 19.13
CA ASN A 196 2.56 -14.79 19.42
C ASN A 196 3.41 -15.05 18.16
N PRO A 197 4.36 -14.17 17.82
CA PRO A 197 5.11 -14.28 16.58
C PRO A 197 6.07 -15.47 16.60
N ALA A 198 6.04 -16.27 15.53
CA ALA A 198 7.14 -17.16 15.19
C ALA A 198 8.41 -16.35 14.85
N PRO A 199 9.62 -16.93 14.86
CA PRO A 199 10.87 -16.19 14.59
C PRO A 199 10.93 -15.43 13.26
N TYR A 200 10.20 -15.91 12.25
CA TYR A 200 10.06 -15.29 10.93
C TYR A 200 8.93 -14.25 10.82
N GLN A 201 8.14 -14.06 11.89
CA GLN A 201 7.07 -13.07 11.96
C GLN A 201 7.56 -11.82 12.68
N ARG A 202 7.50 -10.68 12.00
CA ARG A 202 7.82 -9.36 12.56
C ARG A 202 6.62 -8.46 12.42
N ASN A 203 6.30 -7.71 13.46
CA ASN A 203 5.33 -6.63 13.33
C ASN A 203 5.82 -5.65 12.29
N HIS A 204 4.94 -5.26 11.38
CA HIS A 204 5.31 -4.43 10.24
C HIS A 204 4.12 -3.61 9.75
N LEU A 205 4.38 -2.81 8.73
CA LEU A 205 3.46 -1.87 8.14
C LEU A 205 3.19 -2.22 6.68
N GLY A 206 1.95 -2.05 6.27
CA GLY A 206 1.57 -1.93 4.86
C GLY A 206 1.29 -0.47 4.54
N PHE A 207 1.67 0.00 3.36
CA PHE A 207 1.42 1.37 2.92
C PHE A 207 0.51 1.40 1.68
N TYR A 208 -0.51 2.22 1.71
CA TYR A 208 -1.52 2.35 0.67
C TYR A 208 -1.78 3.82 0.35
N ILE A 209 -1.89 4.13 -0.94
CA ILE A 209 -2.36 5.45 -1.38
C ILE A 209 -3.88 5.41 -1.38
N GLY A 210 -4.52 6.16 -0.48
CA GLY A 210 -5.97 6.23 -0.36
C GLY A 210 -6.59 7.23 -1.34
N ASN A 211 -6.02 8.42 -1.44
CA ASN A 211 -6.43 9.48 -2.35
C ASN A 211 -5.18 10.21 -2.87
N SER A 212 -5.04 10.27 -4.19
CA SER A 212 -3.89 10.89 -4.87
C SER A 212 -4.23 12.21 -5.56
N LYS A 213 -5.46 12.73 -5.43
CA LYS A 213 -5.93 13.89 -6.21
C LYS A 213 -5.12 15.17 -5.99
N GLY A 214 -4.52 15.33 -4.81
CA GLY A 214 -3.64 16.48 -4.52
C GLY A 214 -2.17 16.27 -4.91
N LEU A 215 -1.78 15.07 -5.35
CA LEU A 215 -0.43 14.81 -5.86
C LEU A 215 -0.33 15.32 -7.30
N SER A 216 0.83 15.88 -7.65
CA SER A 216 1.09 16.40 -8.99
C SER A 216 1.30 15.28 -10.01
N ARG A 217 1.29 15.64 -11.30
CA ARG A 217 1.66 14.73 -12.40
C ARG A 217 3.13 14.32 -12.37
N ASN A 218 3.95 15.07 -11.64
CA ASN A 218 5.39 14.84 -11.50
C ASN A 218 5.70 14.02 -10.24
N CYS A 219 4.68 13.56 -9.52
CA CYS A 219 4.81 12.66 -8.39
C CYS A 219 5.62 11.41 -8.79
N HIS A 220 6.63 11.10 -7.99
CA HIS A 220 7.59 10.04 -8.26
C HIS A 220 7.72 9.09 -7.07
N GLY A 221 8.71 8.19 -7.10
CA GLY A 221 8.96 7.16 -6.09
C GLY A 221 8.47 5.79 -6.56
N LEU A 222 8.67 4.75 -5.75
CA LEU A 222 8.32 3.37 -6.09
C LEU A 222 6.81 3.15 -6.33
N LEU A 223 5.95 4.05 -5.84
CA LEU A 223 4.52 4.06 -6.12
C LEU A 223 4.08 5.30 -6.91
N GLY A 224 4.62 6.47 -6.56
CA GLY A 224 4.14 7.74 -7.11
C GLY A 224 4.30 7.87 -8.62
N GLN A 225 5.38 7.31 -9.20
CA GLN A 225 5.69 7.42 -10.64
C GLN A 225 4.62 6.85 -11.57
N PHE A 226 3.73 5.99 -11.06
CA PHE A 226 2.70 5.33 -11.85
C PHE A 226 1.35 6.05 -11.82
N LEU A 227 1.16 7.02 -10.92
CA LEU A 227 -0.14 7.65 -10.66
C LEU A 227 -0.67 8.45 -11.86
N SER A 228 0.22 8.95 -12.71
CA SER A 228 -0.10 9.73 -13.93
C SER A 228 0.47 9.11 -15.20
N GLU A 229 0.87 7.84 -15.15
CA GLU A 229 1.49 7.13 -16.27
C GLU A 229 0.46 6.32 -17.07
N GLU A 230 0.70 6.18 -18.37
CA GLU A 230 -0.06 5.30 -19.25
C GLU A 230 0.79 4.11 -19.68
N VAL A 231 0.15 2.95 -19.72
CA VAL A 231 0.79 1.69 -20.14
C VAL A 231 -0.08 0.95 -21.13
N GLY A 232 0.58 0.26 -22.06
CA GLY A 232 -0.06 -0.63 -23.02
C GLY A 232 0.25 -2.09 -22.69
N LEU A 233 -0.68 -2.99 -23.03
CA LEU A 233 -0.40 -4.42 -23.05
C LEU A 233 -0.25 -4.86 -24.50
N ALA A 234 0.82 -5.59 -24.80
CA ALA A 234 1.10 -6.14 -26.11
C ALA A 234 1.53 -7.60 -25.99
N GLU A 235 1.24 -8.38 -27.03
CA GLU A 235 1.69 -9.76 -27.14
C GLU A 235 2.89 -9.80 -28.08
N LEU A 236 3.99 -10.41 -27.63
CA LEU A 236 5.12 -10.67 -28.52
C LEU A 236 4.82 -11.90 -29.39
N PRO A 237 5.11 -11.84 -30.71
CA PRO A 237 5.01 -12.99 -31.58
C PRO A 237 5.83 -14.15 -31.00
N ALA A 238 5.21 -15.33 -30.93
CA ALA A 238 5.92 -16.52 -30.54
C ALA A 238 6.88 -16.96 -31.65
N GLU A 239 8.15 -17.21 -31.31
CA GLU A 239 8.99 -18.06 -32.16
C GLU A 239 8.42 -19.49 -32.18
N ALA A 240 8.60 -20.21 -33.29
CA ALA A 240 8.01 -21.53 -33.51
C ALA A 240 8.28 -22.47 -32.33
N GLY A 241 7.21 -22.90 -31.66
CA GLY A 241 7.26 -23.81 -30.51
C GLY A 241 7.17 -23.15 -29.12
N THR A 242 7.14 -21.82 -29.02
CA THR A 242 7.02 -21.09 -27.74
C THR A 242 5.62 -20.52 -27.54
N LYS A 243 5.15 -20.40 -26.28
CA LYS A 243 3.90 -19.69 -25.99
C LYS A 243 4.12 -18.17 -26.16
N PRO A 244 3.13 -17.44 -26.70
CA PRO A 244 3.24 -15.99 -26.81
C PRO A 244 3.41 -15.36 -25.42
N SER A 245 4.28 -14.37 -25.34
CA SER A 245 4.65 -13.71 -24.08
C SER A 245 3.99 -12.34 -24.01
N GLN A 246 3.32 -12.07 -22.88
CA GLN A 246 2.70 -10.78 -22.62
C GLN A 246 3.75 -9.77 -22.17
N VAL A 247 3.70 -8.57 -22.75
CA VAL A 247 4.64 -7.49 -22.49
C VAL A 247 3.87 -6.23 -22.18
N LEU A 248 4.24 -5.60 -21.06
CA LEU A 248 3.79 -4.27 -20.72
C LEU A 248 4.68 -3.23 -21.42
N LYS A 249 4.08 -2.32 -22.17
CA LYS A 249 4.72 -1.17 -22.79
C LYS A 249 4.59 0.01 -21.83
N VAL A 250 5.71 0.49 -21.31
CA VAL A 250 5.78 1.61 -20.35
C VAL A 250 6.77 2.61 -20.89
N LYS A 251 6.30 3.80 -21.29
CA LYS A 251 7.12 4.77 -22.03
C LYS A 251 7.76 4.08 -23.25
N ASN A 252 9.08 4.19 -23.40
CA ASN A 252 9.86 3.56 -24.47
C ASN A 252 10.38 2.16 -24.09
N ARG A 253 9.85 1.53 -23.03
CA ARG A 253 10.36 0.26 -22.49
C ARG A 253 9.34 -0.86 -22.62
N SER A 254 9.87 -2.07 -22.69
CA SER A 254 9.10 -3.31 -22.79
C SER A 254 9.43 -4.21 -21.60
N VAL A 255 8.43 -4.54 -20.80
CA VAL A 255 8.55 -5.31 -19.57
C VAL A 255 7.81 -6.64 -19.73
N PRO A 256 8.49 -7.79 -19.73
CA PRO A 256 7.83 -9.09 -19.71
C PRO A 256 6.97 -9.25 -18.45
N VAL A 257 5.71 -9.63 -18.62
CA VAL A 257 4.76 -9.79 -17.52
C VAL A 257 4.04 -11.13 -17.59
N VAL A 258 3.63 -11.63 -16.43
CA VAL A 258 2.80 -12.83 -16.31
C VAL A 258 1.59 -12.54 -15.44
N ARG A 259 0.44 -13.14 -15.73
CA ARG A 259 -0.75 -12.93 -14.90
C ARG A 259 -0.55 -13.58 -13.53
N LYS A 260 -0.82 -12.82 -12.47
CA LYS A 260 -0.86 -13.32 -11.08
C LYS A 260 -2.05 -12.73 -10.36
N SER A 261 -2.32 -13.29 -9.19
CA SER A 261 -3.24 -12.69 -8.24
C SER A 261 -2.59 -12.46 -6.89
N ARG A 262 -3.01 -11.40 -6.22
CA ARG A 262 -2.49 -10.95 -4.92
C ARG A 262 -3.63 -10.66 -3.98
N ARG A 263 -3.39 -10.90 -2.69
CA ARG A 263 -4.26 -10.45 -1.62
C ARG A 263 -3.68 -9.20 -0.98
N ILE A 264 -4.49 -8.16 -0.84
CA ILE A 264 -4.12 -6.90 -0.18
C ILE A 264 -5.07 -6.65 0.99
N TYR A 265 -4.84 -5.59 1.78
CA TYR A 265 -5.64 -5.24 2.95
C TYR A 265 -5.76 -6.42 3.93
N SER A 266 -4.62 -6.96 4.34
CA SER A 266 -4.53 -8.10 5.27
C SER A 266 -5.34 -9.33 4.82
N GLY A 267 -5.47 -9.54 3.50
CA GLY A 267 -6.15 -10.70 2.95
C GLY A 267 -7.60 -10.46 2.51
N THR A 268 -8.17 -9.30 2.83
CA THR A 268 -9.60 -9.03 2.63
C THR A 268 -9.98 -8.71 1.19
N GLN A 269 -9.01 -8.30 0.35
CA GLN A 269 -9.26 -7.95 -1.03
C GLN A 269 -8.35 -8.72 -1.99
N HIS A 270 -8.94 -9.23 -3.07
CA HIS A 270 -8.25 -9.93 -4.14
C HIS A 270 -7.98 -9.00 -5.32
N VAL A 271 -6.79 -9.10 -5.91
CA VAL A 271 -6.35 -8.24 -7.01
C VAL A 271 -5.62 -9.08 -8.05
N ASP A 272 -6.21 -9.17 -9.24
CA ASP A 272 -5.52 -9.68 -10.42
C ASP A 272 -4.59 -8.61 -10.97
N CYS A 273 -3.36 -9.00 -11.29
CA CYS A 273 -2.32 -8.09 -11.75
C CYS A 273 -1.40 -8.75 -12.78
N TRP A 274 -0.81 -7.91 -13.63
CA TRP A 274 0.33 -8.26 -14.45
C TRP A 274 1.60 -8.19 -13.59
N PHE A 275 2.24 -9.33 -13.37
CA PHE A 275 3.43 -9.41 -12.54
C PHE A 275 4.70 -9.15 -13.34
N ALA A 276 5.40 -8.06 -13.01
CA ALA A 276 6.75 -7.80 -13.49
C ALA A 276 7.78 -8.43 -12.55
N ARG A 277 8.74 -9.16 -13.13
CA ARG A 277 9.80 -9.87 -12.39
C ARG A 277 11.02 -8.96 -12.13
N ASN A 278 12.06 -9.52 -11.52
CA ASN A 278 13.41 -8.94 -11.44
C ASN A 278 13.46 -7.54 -10.83
N ASN A 279 12.94 -7.37 -9.62
CA ASN A 279 12.96 -6.08 -8.90
C ASN A 279 12.40 -4.90 -9.72
N ALA A 280 11.36 -5.16 -10.53
CA ALA A 280 10.73 -4.16 -11.40
C ALA A 280 11.68 -3.55 -12.44
N ALA A 281 12.77 -4.22 -12.80
CA ALA A 281 13.68 -3.76 -13.84
C ALA A 281 12.90 -3.39 -15.12
N LYS A 282 13.21 -2.22 -15.68
CA LYS A 282 12.51 -1.58 -16.83
C LYS A 282 11.07 -1.14 -16.59
N LEU A 283 10.43 -1.53 -15.48
CA LEU A 283 9.10 -1.04 -15.09
C LEU A 283 9.22 0.30 -14.36
N ILE A 284 10.10 0.38 -13.35
CA ILE A 284 10.44 1.62 -12.65
C ILE A 284 11.45 2.43 -13.46
N ASP A 285 11.42 3.76 -13.38
CA ASP A 285 12.28 4.67 -14.17
C ASP A 285 13.78 4.49 -13.95
N GLY A 286 14.22 4.14 -12.74
CA GLY A 286 15.61 3.82 -12.40
C GLY A 286 15.82 2.35 -12.01
N GLU A 287 16.86 2.10 -11.22
CA GLU A 287 17.12 0.81 -10.57
C GLU A 287 16.76 0.86 -9.08
N TYR A 288 16.95 -0.23 -8.34
CA TYR A 288 16.59 -0.29 -6.92
C TYR A 288 17.26 0.80 -6.08
N GLU A 289 18.56 0.99 -6.29
CA GLU A 289 19.44 1.87 -5.53
C GLU A 289 19.02 3.34 -5.63
N ASP A 290 18.43 3.72 -6.76
CA ASP A 290 17.93 5.07 -7.05
C ASP A 290 16.77 5.50 -6.13
N TYR A 291 16.09 4.53 -5.51
CA TYR A 291 15.00 4.77 -4.57
C TYR A 291 15.41 4.55 -3.12
N VAL A 292 16.67 4.19 -2.85
CA VAL A 292 17.21 4.09 -1.49
C VAL A 292 17.65 5.49 -1.04
N THR A 293 17.11 5.95 0.08
CA THR A 293 17.45 7.26 0.66
C THR A 293 18.36 7.12 1.87
N SER A 294 19.05 8.21 2.19
CA SER A 294 20.00 8.26 3.29
C SER A 294 19.32 8.23 4.68
N HIS A 295 18.13 8.83 4.79
CA HIS A 295 17.34 8.84 6.03
C HIS A 295 15.84 9.00 5.78
N MET A 296 15.02 8.78 6.82
CA MET A 296 13.54 8.79 6.77
C MET A 296 12.91 10.14 6.38
N PHE A 297 13.63 11.24 6.63
CA PHE A 297 13.16 12.61 6.39
C PHE A 297 13.77 13.23 5.14
N ASP A 298 14.45 12.42 4.32
CA ASP A 298 15.04 12.86 3.06
C ASP A 298 13.92 13.23 2.10
N THR A 299 13.92 14.49 1.65
CA THR A 299 12.98 15.07 0.68
C THR A 299 13.66 15.51 -0.62
N GLY A 300 14.94 15.18 -0.81
CA GLY A 300 15.66 15.47 -2.05
C GLY A 300 15.03 14.77 -3.25
N ASP A 301 15.20 15.30 -4.45
CA ASP A 301 14.71 14.64 -5.65
C ASP A 301 15.47 13.32 -5.86
N GLY A 302 14.74 12.21 -6.05
CA GLY A 302 15.32 11.01 -6.65
C GLY A 302 15.84 11.30 -8.06
N PRO A 303 16.51 10.36 -8.75
CA PRO A 303 17.19 10.67 -10.00
C PRO A 303 16.22 11.05 -11.11
N GLN A 304 15.98 12.36 -11.21
CA GLN A 304 15.51 13.03 -12.40
C GLN A 304 16.70 13.82 -12.95
N GLY A 305 17.36 13.23 -13.95
CA GLY A 305 18.18 13.96 -14.92
C GLY A 305 19.58 14.38 -14.48
N THR A 306 20.53 13.45 -14.38
CA THR A 306 21.95 13.75 -14.54
C THR A 306 22.40 13.52 -15.99
N ASN A 307 21.77 14.19 -16.96
CA ASN A 307 22.50 14.58 -18.17
C ASN A 307 23.27 15.87 -17.88
N HIS A 308 24.21 15.79 -16.93
CA HIS A 308 25.32 16.73 -16.92
C HIS A 308 26.44 16.07 -17.72
N VAL A 309 26.53 16.47 -18.98
CA VAL A 309 27.74 16.31 -19.79
C VAL A 309 28.90 16.84 -18.95
N ARG A 310 29.72 15.94 -18.41
CA ARG A 310 31.06 16.30 -17.97
C ARG A 310 31.84 16.56 -19.24
N HIS A 311 31.97 17.82 -19.62
CA HIS A 311 33.05 18.23 -20.49
C HIS A 311 34.35 17.88 -19.78
N SER A 312 35.05 16.90 -20.37
CA SER A 312 36.49 16.74 -20.21
C SER A 312 37.18 17.73 -21.12
#